data_AF-A0A8H3XBA2-F1
#
_entry.id   AF-A0A8H3XBA2-F1
#
_cell.length_a   1.000
_cell.length_b   1.000
_cell.length_c   1.000
_cell.angle_alpha   90.00
_cell.angle_beta   90.00
_cell.angle_gamma   90.00
#
_symmetry.space_group_name_H-M   'P 1'
#
loop_
_entity.id
_entity.type
_entity.pdbx_description
1 polymer ?
#
loop_
_entity_poly.entity_id
_entity_poly.type
_entity_poly.pdbx_seq_one_letter_code
_entity_poly.pdbx_strand_id
1 'polypeptide(L)'
;MFFSKHEINRIPLLIAKSFFRKHSSIPTSLIVKTGQEISRLGFGSYRINRKADEYKLALQKAINSGINIIDTSAHFETGESEKVIGNVLEKMMNEGSVSRKNLVIISKAGYFESIDTSAIPDTFSKINNKSAHSISPEFLQDQISGSLSRLKLNKLDIFMLNNPERMLKANNKNYSMSHLYQDIERAFNYLDEEVSIGRIGGYGICSNAMAIPTTSDHISLPIILEKIPESRRHNFVAIQVPFNIFERDVIQGISSQNYSLAEYSKQKDIFLFTNRPLNAITGGTIRPLVNKSVDMDASFEEVSNNLANKFQKLGEFEIELNELFPYIDFKLSSKFIWAQILSENLNKLSQNYFATKYYLEKQVKPDIINCLESLSDYLKSNILNESAKNNLQDWITKYHAVKSSFLFISFIQYSQK
;
A
#
# COMPACT_ATOMS: atom_id res chain seq x y z
N MET A 1 -1.56 -43.64 -21.21
CA MET A 1 -2.88 -43.18 -20.72
C MET A 1 -2.99 -41.70 -21.03
N PHE A 2 -3.65 -41.33 -22.13
CA PHE A 2 -3.83 -39.93 -22.51
C PHE A 2 -5.14 -39.44 -21.89
N PHE A 3 -5.04 -38.56 -20.90
CA PHE A 3 -6.21 -37.87 -20.35
C PHE A 3 -6.72 -36.84 -21.36
N SER A 4 -8.05 -36.72 -21.49
CA SER A 4 -8.66 -35.72 -22.38
C SER A 4 -8.41 -34.29 -21.87
N LYS A 5 -8.41 -33.28 -22.75
CA LYS A 5 -8.29 -31.85 -22.35
C LYS A 5 -9.26 -31.44 -21.23
N HIS A 6 -10.45 -32.06 -21.18
CA HIS A 6 -11.44 -31.83 -20.12
C HIS A 6 -11.07 -32.44 -18.76
N GLU A 7 -10.34 -33.55 -18.72
CA GLU A 7 -9.86 -34.16 -17.48
C GLU A 7 -8.65 -33.40 -16.91
N ILE A 8 -7.77 -32.88 -17.77
CA ILE A 8 -6.62 -32.05 -17.38
C ILE A 8 -7.09 -30.77 -16.67
N ASN A 9 -8.17 -30.14 -17.14
CA ASN A 9 -8.77 -28.95 -16.51
C ASN A 9 -9.49 -29.25 -15.18
N ARG A 10 -9.83 -30.52 -14.88
CA ARG A 10 -10.46 -30.91 -13.60
C ARG A 10 -9.47 -31.15 -12.47
N ILE A 11 -8.23 -31.52 -12.79
CA ILE A 11 -7.19 -31.86 -11.80
C ILE A 11 -6.82 -30.66 -10.90
N PRO A 12 -6.57 -29.43 -11.43
CA PRO A 12 -6.33 -28.25 -10.61
C PRO A 12 -7.50 -27.94 -9.67
N LEU A 13 -8.74 -28.10 -10.17
CA LEU A 13 -9.97 -27.83 -9.43
C LEU A 13 -10.17 -28.80 -8.25
N LEU A 14 -9.80 -30.07 -8.40
CA LEU A 14 -9.90 -31.08 -7.33
C LEU A 14 -8.86 -30.87 -6.23
N ILE A 15 -7.66 -30.44 -6.61
CA ILE A 15 -6.55 -30.17 -5.68
C ILE A 15 -6.85 -28.92 -4.82
N ALA A 16 -7.27 -27.81 -5.45
CA ALA A 16 -7.59 -26.58 -4.73
C ALA A 16 -8.75 -26.77 -3.74
N LYS A 17 -9.76 -27.57 -4.11
CA LYS A 17 -10.83 -27.99 -3.20
C LYS A 17 -10.31 -28.66 -1.93
N SER A 18 -9.20 -29.40 -1.97
CA SER A 18 -8.63 -30.03 -0.76
C SER A 18 -7.97 -29.02 0.19
N PHE A 19 -7.34 -27.98 -0.35
CA PHE A 19 -6.72 -26.92 0.45
C PHE A 19 -7.78 -26.08 1.16
N PHE A 20 -8.76 -25.56 0.41
CA PHE A 20 -9.82 -24.73 0.98
C PHE A 20 -10.82 -25.50 1.85
N ARG A 21 -10.93 -26.83 1.73
CA ARG A 21 -11.66 -27.65 2.72
C ARG A 21 -11.12 -27.49 4.14
N LYS A 22 -9.80 -27.28 4.30
CA LYS A 22 -9.18 -27.01 5.61
C LYS A 22 -9.33 -25.55 6.05
N HIS A 23 -9.73 -24.66 5.15
CA HIS A 23 -9.87 -23.22 5.35
C HIS A 23 -11.23 -22.73 4.85
N SER A 24 -12.31 -23.43 5.24
CA SER A 24 -13.65 -23.22 4.68
C SER A 24 -14.25 -21.83 4.94
N SER A 25 -13.69 -21.07 5.89
CA SER A 25 -14.07 -19.69 6.18
C SER A 25 -13.47 -18.65 5.23
N ILE A 26 -12.48 -19.02 4.41
CA ILE A 26 -11.81 -18.09 3.50
C ILE A 26 -12.61 -17.95 2.19
N PRO A 27 -13.06 -16.74 1.83
CA PRO A 27 -13.70 -16.51 0.54
C PRO A 27 -12.73 -16.78 -0.61
N THR A 28 -13.18 -17.52 -1.62
CA THR A 28 -12.39 -17.87 -2.80
C THR A 28 -12.93 -17.24 -4.08
N SER A 29 -12.10 -17.22 -5.12
CA SER A 29 -12.44 -16.85 -6.50
C SER A 29 -11.75 -17.81 -7.47
N LEU A 30 -12.32 -17.99 -8.67
CA LEU A 30 -11.73 -18.81 -9.74
C LEU A 30 -11.07 -17.91 -10.79
N ILE A 31 -9.82 -18.19 -11.13
CA ILE A 31 -9.17 -17.66 -12.34
C ILE A 31 -9.62 -18.54 -13.51
N VAL A 32 -10.67 -18.11 -14.23
CA VAL A 32 -11.39 -18.94 -15.21
C VAL A 32 -10.45 -19.58 -16.24
N LYS A 33 -9.53 -18.81 -16.82
CA LYS A 33 -8.62 -19.28 -17.87
C LYS A 33 -7.58 -20.31 -17.39
N THR A 34 -7.20 -20.30 -16.11
CA THR A 34 -6.23 -21.27 -15.55
C THR A 34 -6.90 -22.38 -14.74
N GLY A 35 -8.18 -22.24 -14.40
CA GLY A 35 -8.91 -23.15 -13.51
C GLY A 35 -8.42 -23.13 -12.05
N GLN A 36 -7.58 -22.15 -11.68
CA GLN A 36 -7.03 -22.04 -10.33
C GLN A 36 -8.03 -21.35 -9.41
N GLU A 37 -8.38 -22.02 -8.32
CA GLU A 37 -9.12 -21.40 -7.21
C GLU A 37 -8.13 -20.72 -6.26
N ILE A 38 -8.40 -19.47 -5.91
CA ILE A 38 -7.54 -18.63 -5.08
C ILE A 38 -8.32 -17.98 -3.95
N SER A 39 -7.64 -17.66 -2.85
CA SER A 39 -8.19 -16.79 -1.80
C SER A 39 -8.45 -15.38 -2.36
N ARG A 40 -9.56 -14.75 -1.96
CA ARG A 40 -9.90 -13.37 -2.37
C ARG A 40 -8.98 -12.30 -1.80
N LEU A 41 -8.19 -12.65 -0.79
CA LEU A 41 -7.09 -11.88 -0.28
C LEU A 41 -5.78 -12.54 -0.69
N GLY A 42 -4.78 -11.73 -1.02
CA GLY A 42 -3.44 -12.17 -1.39
C GLY A 42 -2.37 -11.57 -0.50
N PHE A 43 -1.22 -12.22 -0.46
CA PHE A 43 -0.06 -11.73 0.26
C PHE A 43 0.85 -10.93 -0.68
N GLY A 44 0.81 -9.60 -0.57
CA GLY A 44 1.66 -8.70 -1.33
C GLY A 44 3.01 -8.45 -0.64
N SER A 45 4.11 -8.60 -1.37
CA SER A 45 5.46 -8.66 -0.79
C SER A 45 6.36 -7.47 -1.09
N TYR A 46 5.80 -6.32 -1.50
CA TYR A 46 6.56 -5.15 -1.98
C TYR A 46 7.76 -4.74 -1.11
N ARG A 47 7.62 -4.84 0.23
CA ARG A 47 8.62 -4.39 1.21
C ARG A 47 9.24 -5.54 2.02
N ILE A 48 9.07 -6.77 1.57
CA ILE A 48 9.59 -7.93 2.28
C ILE A 48 11.06 -8.11 1.97
N ASN A 49 11.87 -8.21 3.01
CA ASN A 49 13.31 -8.47 2.90
C ASN A 49 13.81 -9.28 4.10
N ARG A 50 15.08 -9.67 4.08
CA ARG A 50 15.72 -10.48 5.13
C ARG A 50 16.02 -9.72 6.43
N LYS A 51 15.75 -8.41 6.52
CA LYS A 51 16.15 -7.58 7.67
C LYS A 51 15.27 -7.80 8.91
N ALA A 52 14.09 -8.39 8.73
CA ALA A 52 13.09 -8.59 9.77
C ALA A 52 12.46 -9.98 9.62
N ASP A 53 12.51 -10.79 10.68
CA ASP A 53 11.95 -12.15 10.69
C ASP A 53 10.43 -12.14 10.68
N GLU A 54 9.81 -11.03 11.11
CA GLU A 54 8.38 -10.78 11.08
C GLU A 54 7.79 -10.95 9.68
N TYR A 55 8.54 -10.62 8.63
CA TYR A 55 8.06 -10.84 7.26
C TYR A 55 7.91 -12.32 6.91
N LYS A 56 8.84 -13.16 7.38
CA LYS A 56 8.77 -14.63 7.20
C LYS A 56 7.57 -15.19 7.98
N LEU A 57 7.42 -14.75 9.24
CA LEU A 57 6.32 -15.16 10.11
C LEU A 57 4.97 -14.71 9.54
N ALA A 58 4.86 -13.51 8.99
CA ALA A 58 3.66 -13.00 8.35
C ALA A 58 3.27 -13.84 7.12
N LEU A 59 4.24 -14.22 6.27
CA LEU A 59 3.98 -15.07 5.11
C LEU A 59 3.52 -16.47 5.54
N GLN A 60 4.20 -17.08 6.51
CA GLN A 60 3.80 -18.38 7.07
C GLN A 60 2.39 -18.31 7.67
N LYS A 61 2.10 -17.26 8.44
CA LYS A 61 0.77 -17.03 9.03
C LYS A 61 -0.30 -16.88 7.96
N ALA A 62 -0.03 -16.13 6.88
CA ALA A 62 -0.97 -15.98 5.77
C ALA A 62 -1.30 -17.33 5.13
N ILE A 63 -0.28 -18.12 4.78
CA ILE A 63 -0.46 -19.46 4.18
C ILE A 63 -1.24 -20.39 5.11
N ASN A 64 -0.82 -20.47 6.38
CA ASN A 64 -1.47 -21.29 7.40
C ASN A 64 -2.91 -20.84 7.72
N SER A 65 -3.28 -19.61 7.36
CA SER A 65 -4.64 -19.08 7.50
C SER A 65 -5.48 -19.26 6.23
N GLY A 66 -4.97 -19.94 5.20
CA GLY A 66 -5.69 -20.24 3.97
C GLY A 66 -5.48 -19.23 2.83
N ILE A 67 -4.55 -18.29 2.96
CA ILE A 67 -4.13 -17.43 1.84
C ILE A 67 -3.20 -18.22 0.93
N ASN A 68 -3.58 -18.41 -0.32
CA ASN A 68 -2.81 -19.25 -1.24
C ASN A 68 -2.18 -18.49 -2.40
N ILE A 69 -2.41 -17.18 -2.50
CA ILE A 69 -1.86 -16.35 -3.56
C ILE A 69 -0.84 -15.37 -3.03
N ILE A 70 0.35 -15.36 -3.63
CA ILE A 70 1.49 -14.54 -3.26
C ILE A 70 1.89 -13.67 -4.45
N ASP A 71 1.97 -12.36 -4.21
CA ASP A 71 2.25 -11.35 -5.22
C ASP A 71 3.60 -10.68 -4.95
N THR A 72 4.57 -10.89 -5.84
CA THR A 72 5.93 -10.33 -5.77
C THR A 72 6.34 -9.71 -7.12
N SER A 73 7.58 -9.24 -7.22
CA SER A 73 8.23 -8.79 -8.46
C SER A 73 9.74 -8.86 -8.30
N ALA A 74 10.46 -9.04 -9.42
CA ALA A 74 11.91 -9.16 -9.44
C ALA A 74 12.66 -7.96 -8.83
N HIS A 75 12.10 -6.76 -8.91
CA HIS A 75 12.74 -5.54 -8.38
C HIS A 75 12.41 -5.25 -6.91
N PHE A 76 11.46 -5.96 -6.30
CA PHE A 76 11.06 -5.69 -4.91
C PHE A 76 12.22 -5.98 -3.96
N GLU A 77 12.67 -4.94 -3.25
CA GLU A 77 13.84 -4.98 -2.37
C GLU A 77 15.08 -5.56 -3.10
N THR A 78 15.28 -5.17 -4.37
CA THR A 78 16.39 -5.66 -5.21
C THR A 78 16.42 -7.20 -5.32
N GLY A 79 15.24 -7.82 -5.39
CA GLY A 79 15.05 -9.27 -5.49
C GLY A 79 15.06 -10.01 -4.15
N GLU A 80 15.31 -9.33 -3.01
CA GLU A 80 15.29 -9.98 -1.70
C GLU A 80 13.89 -10.50 -1.32
N SER A 81 12.82 -9.84 -1.76
CA SER A 81 11.44 -10.31 -1.55
C SER A 81 11.25 -11.74 -2.08
N GLU A 82 11.71 -12.01 -3.30
CA GLU A 82 11.60 -13.33 -3.92
C GLU A 82 12.44 -14.38 -3.19
N LYS A 83 13.63 -14.03 -2.70
CA LYS A 83 14.48 -14.93 -1.91
C LYS A 83 13.83 -15.29 -0.58
N VAL A 84 13.23 -14.32 0.12
CA VAL A 84 12.53 -14.56 1.38
C VAL A 84 11.35 -15.49 1.16
N ILE A 85 10.52 -15.22 0.13
CA ILE A 85 9.41 -16.10 -0.24
C ILE A 85 9.92 -17.51 -0.55
N GLY A 86 10.94 -17.63 -1.41
CA GLY A 86 11.49 -18.94 -1.80
C GLY A 86 11.99 -19.77 -0.63
N ASN A 87 12.73 -19.15 0.31
CA ASN A 87 13.19 -19.82 1.51
C ASN A 87 12.05 -20.27 2.44
N VAL A 88 11.01 -19.44 2.61
CA VAL A 88 9.84 -19.80 3.42
C VAL A 88 9.08 -20.96 2.77
N LEU A 89 8.82 -20.88 1.47
CA LEU A 89 8.08 -21.92 0.75
C LEU A 89 8.85 -23.24 0.73
N GLU A 90 10.15 -23.22 0.44
CA GLU A 90 11.00 -24.42 0.49
C GLU A 90 10.93 -25.10 1.86
N LYS A 91 11.10 -24.34 2.94
CA LYS A 91 10.98 -24.86 4.31
C LYS A 91 9.59 -25.48 4.55
N MET A 92 8.53 -24.75 4.26
CA MET A 92 7.15 -25.23 4.49
C MET A 92 6.81 -26.47 3.65
N MET A 93 7.32 -26.56 2.42
CA MET A 93 7.14 -27.73 1.55
C MET A 93 7.93 -28.94 2.06
N ASN A 94 9.17 -28.75 2.53
CA ASN A 94 9.98 -29.82 3.11
C ASN A 94 9.36 -30.36 4.41
N GLU A 95 8.71 -29.50 5.20
CA GLU A 95 7.95 -29.87 6.39
C GLU A 95 6.57 -30.50 6.07
N GLY A 96 6.16 -30.51 4.81
CA GLY A 96 4.84 -31.03 4.39
C GLY A 96 3.65 -30.16 4.81
N SER A 97 3.88 -28.94 5.30
CA SER A 97 2.81 -28.04 5.77
C SER A 97 2.02 -27.40 4.61
N VAL A 98 2.65 -27.25 3.44
CA VAL A 98 2.00 -26.80 2.21
C VAL A 98 2.56 -27.56 1.01
N SER A 99 1.75 -27.70 -0.04
CA SER A 99 2.20 -28.27 -1.32
C SER A 99 2.22 -27.18 -2.38
N ARG A 100 3.23 -27.18 -3.26
CA ARG A 100 3.37 -26.20 -4.37
C ARG A 100 2.09 -26.04 -5.19
N LYS A 101 1.38 -27.14 -5.45
CA LYS A 101 0.13 -27.19 -6.23
C LYS A 101 -1.04 -26.42 -5.60
N ASN A 102 -0.96 -26.12 -4.30
CA ASN A 102 -1.99 -25.37 -3.59
C ASN A 102 -1.76 -23.86 -3.68
N LEU A 103 -0.56 -23.42 -4.09
CA LEU A 103 -0.14 -22.03 -4.12
C LEU A 103 -0.21 -21.46 -5.53
N VAL A 104 -0.52 -20.16 -5.61
CA VAL A 104 -0.47 -19.35 -6.83
C VAL A 104 0.56 -18.24 -6.62
N ILE A 105 1.62 -18.27 -7.42
CA ILE A 105 2.73 -17.32 -7.34
C ILE A 105 2.70 -16.38 -8.54
N ILE A 106 2.56 -15.09 -8.26
CA ILE A 106 2.66 -14.00 -9.24
C ILE A 106 4.02 -13.33 -9.08
N SER A 107 4.83 -13.29 -10.14
CA SER A 107 5.96 -12.36 -10.23
C SER A 107 5.80 -11.45 -11.45
N LYS A 108 6.60 -10.38 -11.48
CA LYS A 108 6.50 -9.32 -12.48
C LYS A 108 7.87 -8.77 -12.82
N ALA A 109 8.00 -8.26 -14.03
CA ALA A 109 9.20 -7.57 -14.50
C ALA A 109 8.85 -6.30 -15.28
N GLY A 110 9.80 -5.36 -15.32
CA GLY A 110 9.65 -4.11 -16.07
C GLY A 110 10.65 -3.08 -15.56
N TYR A 111 10.72 -2.94 -14.24
CA TYR A 111 11.63 -2.02 -13.57
C TYR A 111 13.07 -2.54 -13.59
N PHE A 112 14.00 -1.63 -13.85
CA PHE A 112 15.43 -1.88 -13.71
C PHE A 112 16.07 -0.71 -12.95
N GLU A 113 16.71 -1.03 -11.82
CA GLU A 113 17.44 -0.07 -11.00
C GLU A 113 18.94 -0.19 -11.31
N SER A 114 19.61 0.95 -11.46
CA SER A 114 21.05 1.02 -11.70
C SER A 114 21.68 2.15 -10.89
N ILE A 115 22.97 2.01 -10.62
CA ILE A 115 23.79 3.09 -10.04
C ILE A 115 23.91 4.24 -11.02
N ASP A 116 24.08 3.91 -12.31
CA ASP A 116 24.12 4.84 -13.42
C ASP A 116 23.46 4.21 -14.66
N THR A 117 22.43 4.86 -15.19
CA THR A 117 21.75 4.40 -16.42
C THR A 117 22.54 4.70 -17.70
N SER A 118 23.59 5.52 -17.65
CA SER A 118 24.44 5.81 -18.82
C SER A 118 25.11 4.53 -19.36
N ALA A 119 25.46 3.60 -18.46
CA ALA A 119 26.09 2.32 -18.77
C ALA A 119 25.12 1.23 -19.25
N ILE A 120 23.81 1.50 -19.25
CA ILE A 120 22.79 0.54 -19.71
C ILE A 120 22.57 0.72 -21.22
N PRO A 121 22.38 -0.36 -21.99
CA PRO A 121 22.03 -0.29 -23.41
C PRO A 121 20.80 0.58 -23.68
N ASP A 122 20.79 1.30 -24.81
CA ASP A 122 19.66 2.16 -25.22
C ASP A 122 18.39 1.39 -25.64
N THR A 123 18.46 0.06 -25.68
CA THR A 123 17.27 -0.80 -25.76
C THR A 123 16.34 -0.56 -24.57
N PHE A 124 16.90 -0.24 -23.39
CA PHE A 124 16.13 0.16 -22.22
C PHE A 124 15.56 1.58 -22.40
N SER A 125 14.36 1.79 -21.85
CA SER A 125 13.77 3.12 -21.68
C SER A 125 14.33 3.74 -20.40
N LYS A 126 15.30 4.65 -20.52
CA LYS A 126 15.94 5.32 -19.39
C LYS A 126 14.99 6.39 -18.86
N ILE A 127 14.58 6.30 -17.59
CA ILE A 127 13.58 7.20 -16.99
C ILE A 127 14.27 8.35 -16.26
N ASN A 128 15.34 8.03 -15.53
CA ASN A 128 16.25 8.97 -14.87
C ASN A 128 17.61 8.29 -14.66
N ASN A 129 18.57 8.99 -14.06
CA ASN A 129 19.95 8.52 -13.89
C ASN A 129 20.12 7.19 -13.13
N LYS A 130 19.08 6.73 -12.41
CA LYS A 130 19.13 5.51 -11.58
C LYS A 130 18.03 4.49 -11.90
N SER A 131 17.16 4.80 -12.85
CA SER A 131 16.00 3.97 -13.16
C SER A 131 15.77 3.89 -14.66
N ALA A 132 15.64 2.66 -15.14
CA ALA A 132 15.25 2.34 -16.48
C ALA A 132 14.06 1.36 -16.47
N HIS A 133 13.48 1.13 -17.63
CA HIS A 133 12.38 0.19 -17.82
C HIS A 133 12.58 -0.59 -19.13
N SER A 134 12.26 -1.88 -19.11
CA SER A 134 12.26 -2.72 -20.30
C SER A 134 11.23 -3.83 -20.19
N ILE A 135 10.65 -4.19 -21.33
CA ILE A 135 9.83 -5.39 -21.51
C ILE A 135 10.33 -6.21 -22.71
N SER A 136 11.59 -6.01 -23.14
CA SER A 136 12.13 -6.77 -24.27
C SER A 136 12.19 -8.27 -23.94
N PRO A 137 12.03 -9.15 -24.94
CA PRO A 137 12.10 -10.60 -24.73
C PRO A 137 13.34 -11.06 -23.94
N GLU A 138 14.52 -10.53 -24.26
CA GLU A 138 15.79 -10.88 -23.60
C GLU A 138 15.78 -10.48 -22.13
N PHE A 139 15.29 -9.27 -21.84
CA PHE A 139 15.14 -8.81 -20.47
C PHE A 139 14.15 -9.68 -19.70
N LEU A 140 12.98 -9.98 -20.29
CA LEU A 140 11.97 -10.81 -19.63
C LEU A 140 12.49 -12.23 -19.37
N GLN A 141 13.28 -12.80 -20.29
CA GLN A 141 13.93 -14.09 -20.11
C GLN A 141 14.84 -14.12 -18.89
N ASP A 142 15.70 -13.12 -18.75
CA ASP A 142 16.60 -12.98 -17.60
C ASP A 142 15.80 -12.81 -16.30
N GLN A 143 14.74 -11.99 -16.33
CA GLN A 143 13.91 -11.75 -15.16
C GLN A 143 13.11 -12.98 -14.72
N ILE A 144 12.55 -13.76 -15.65
CA ILE A 144 11.87 -15.02 -15.32
C ILE A 144 12.87 -16.02 -14.73
N SER A 145 14.05 -16.16 -15.35
CA SER A 145 15.12 -17.06 -14.87
C SER A 145 15.58 -16.69 -13.47
N GLY A 146 15.87 -15.41 -13.23
CA GLY A 146 16.25 -14.90 -11.92
C GLY A 146 15.14 -15.06 -10.87
N SER A 147 13.89 -14.81 -11.25
CA SER A 147 12.74 -14.94 -10.33
C SER A 147 12.54 -16.40 -9.90
N LEU A 148 12.55 -17.33 -10.84
CA LEU A 148 12.45 -18.78 -10.57
C LEU A 148 13.58 -19.26 -9.65
N SER A 149 14.82 -18.82 -9.92
CA SER A 149 15.98 -19.14 -9.08
C SER A 149 15.83 -18.61 -7.65
N ARG A 150 15.49 -17.33 -7.47
CA ARG A 150 15.31 -16.72 -6.15
C ARG A 150 14.15 -17.32 -5.36
N LEU A 151 13.03 -17.61 -6.05
CA LEU A 151 11.86 -18.27 -5.47
C LEU A 151 12.08 -19.77 -5.23
N LYS A 152 13.14 -20.36 -5.78
CA LYS A 152 13.41 -21.81 -5.77
C LYS A 152 12.25 -22.61 -6.35
N LEU A 153 11.69 -22.13 -7.45
CA LEU A 153 10.56 -22.74 -8.16
C LEU A 153 10.92 -23.04 -9.60
N ASN A 154 10.26 -24.05 -10.17
CA ASN A 154 10.40 -24.39 -11.59
C ASN A 154 9.37 -23.67 -12.47
N LYS A 155 8.30 -23.13 -11.86
CA LYS A 155 7.19 -22.48 -12.55
C LYS A 155 6.58 -21.34 -11.74
N LEU A 156 6.28 -20.23 -12.40
CA LEU A 156 5.38 -19.18 -11.91
C LEU A 156 3.94 -19.47 -12.38
N ASP A 157 2.94 -19.16 -11.58
CA ASP A 157 1.55 -19.35 -12.00
C ASP A 157 1.11 -18.24 -12.94
N ILE A 158 1.49 -17.00 -12.64
CA ILE A 158 1.23 -15.83 -13.48
C ILE A 158 2.49 -14.96 -13.52
N PHE A 159 2.88 -14.53 -14.71
CA PHE A 159 3.92 -13.52 -14.87
C PHE A 159 3.34 -12.23 -15.48
N MET A 160 3.61 -11.07 -14.88
CA MET A 160 3.05 -9.81 -15.38
C MET A 160 4.13 -8.85 -15.90
N LEU A 161 3.82 -8.15 -16.99
CA LEU A 161 4.53 -6.91 -17.32
C LEU A 161 4.17 -5.86 -16.27
N ASN A 162 5.17 -5.21 -15.68
CA ASN A 162 5.00 -4.33 -14.54
C ASN A 162 5.08 -2.86 -14.96
N ASN A 163 3.91 -2.21 -15.03
CA ASN A 163 3.70 -0.82 -15.41
C ASN A 163 4.45 -0.45 -16.72
N PRO A 164 4.18 -1.14 -17.84
CA PRO A 164 4.86 -0.89 -19.11
C PRO A 164 4.65 0.56 -19.60
N GLU A 165 3.57 1.23 -19.19
CA GLU A 165 3.33 2.65 -19.48
C GLU A 165 4.47 3.58 -19.02
N ARG A 166 5.32 3.15 -18.08
CA ARG A 166 6.49 3.92 -17.67
C ARG A 166 7.48 4.18 -18.79
N MET A 167 7.55 3.32 -19.82
CA MET A 167 8.44 3.51 -20.95
C MET A 167 8.13 4.79 -21.75
N LEU A 168 6.91 5.33 -21.65
CA LEU A 168 6.53 6.63 -22.24
C LEU A 168 7.27 7.82 -21.60
N LYS A 169 7.89 7.62 -20.42
CA LYS A 169 8.69 8.64 -19.72
C LYS A 169 10.19 8.53 -20.05
N ALA A 170 10.55 7.80 -21.11
CA ALA A 170 11.93 7.65 -21.54
C ALA A 170 12.54 9.01 -21.92
N ASN A 171 13.75 9.29 -21.41
CA ASN A 171 14.50 10.51 -21.74
C ASN A 171 15.57 10.28 -22.83
N ASN A 172 15.88 9.02 -23.13
CA ASN A 172 16.92 8.65 -24.09
C ASN A 172 16.40 8.43 -25.51
N LYS A 173 15.08 8.41 -25.72
CA LYS A 173 14.46 8.16 -27.03
C LYS A 173 13.07 8.75 -27.12
N ASN A 174 12.67 9.14 -28.33
CA ASN A 174 11.29 9.52 -28.61
C ASN A 174 10.40 8.26 -28.59
N TYR A 175 9.70 8.07 -27.49
CA TYR A 175 8.90 6.87 -27.25
C TYR A 175 7.41 7.21 -27.21
N SER A 176 6.65 6.68 -28.16
CA SER A 176 5.23 6.97 -28.34
C SER A 176 4.35 5.84 -27.82
N MET A 177 3.05 6.11 -27.69
CA MET A 177 2.06 5.07 -27.36
C MET A 177 2.04 3.93 -28.41
N SER A 178 2.28 4.24 -29.69
CA SER A 178 2.37 3.22 -30.74
C SER A 178 3.56 2.28 -30.52
N HIS A 179 4.74 2.84 -30.15
CA HIS A 179 5.91 2.03 -29.82
C HIS A 179 5.63 1.14 -28.60
N LEU A 180 4.94 1.66 -27.58
CA LEU A 180 4.56 0.88 -26.41
C LEU A 180 3.70 -0.34 -26.75
N TYR A 181 2.64 -0.16 -27.55
CA TYR A 181 1.80 -1.30 -27.94
C TYR A 181 2.55 -2.33 -28.79
N GLN A 182 3.48 -1.91 -29.64
CA GLN A 182 4.36 -2.82 -30.39
C GLN A 182 5.29 -3.60 -29.46
N ASP A 183 5.84 -2.95 -28.44
CA ASP A 183 6.71 -3.62 -27.46
C ASP A 183 5.94 -4.60 -26.56
N ILE A 184 4.70 -4.25 -26.19
CA ILE A 184 3.79 -5.15 -25.48
C ILE A 184 3.47 -6.39 -26.34
N GLU A 185 3.18 -6.20 -27.63
CA GLU A 185 2.93 -7.30 -28.58
C GLU A 185 4.15 -8.24 -28.69
N ARG A 186 5.36 -7.68 -28.85
CA ARG A 186 6.61 -8.46 -28.87
C ARG A 186 6.84 -9.22 -27.55
N ALA A 187 6.59 -8.57 -26.42
CA ALA A 187 6.69 -9.18 -25.11
C ALA A 187 5.73 -10.36 -24.95
N PHE A 188 4.47 -10.23 -25.40
CA PHE A 188 3.49 -11.31 -25.32
C PHE A 188 3.82 -12.49 -26.20
N ASN A 189 4.31 -12.26 -27.42
CA ASN A 189 4.78 -13.34 -28.29
C ASN A 189 5.86 -14.19 -27.58
N TYR A 190 6.81 -13.54 -26.91
CA TYR A 190 7.82 -14.23 -26.11
C TYR A 190 7.20 -14.94 -24.88
N LEU A 191 6.28 -14.30 -24.15
CA LEU A 191 5.64 -14.93 -23.00
C LEU A 191 4.77 -16.15 -23.38
N ASP A 192 4.21 -16.18 -24.59
CA ASP A 192 3.54 -17.38 -25.13
C ASP A 192 4.49 -18.57 -25.30
N GLU A 193 5.76 -18.32 -25.62
CA GLU A 193 6.81 -19.35 -25.67
C GLU A 193 7.10 -19.87 -24.25
N GLU A 194 7.26 -18.99 -23.27
CA GLU A 194 7.48 -19.36 -21.86
C GLU A 194 6.30 -20.15 -21.25
N VAL A 195 5.06 -19.83 -21.66
CA VAL A 195 3.88 -20.66 -21.34
C VAL A 195 4.00 -22.04 -21.99
N SER A 196 4.38 -22.10 -23.26
CA SER A 196 4.51 -23.35 -24.02
C SER A 196 5.61 -24.26 -23.44
N ILE A 197 6.71 -23.68 -22.96
CA ILE A 197 7.80 -24.38 -22.24
C ILE A 197 7.38 -24.76 -20.82
N GLY A 198 6.37 -24.10 -20.26
CA GLY A 198 5.80 -24.40 -18.95
C GLY A 198 6.45 -23.69 -17.76
N ARG A 199 7.33 -22.70 -18.02
CA ARG A 199 7.98 -21.88 -16.98
C ARG A 199 7.02 -20.87 -16.34
N ILE A 200 5.99 -20.47 -17.07
CA ILE A 200 4.88 -19.66 -16.55
C ILE A 200 3.52 -20.31 -16.89
N GLY A 201 2.50 -20.13 -16.05
CA GLY A 201 1.15 -20.68 -16.27
C GLY A 201 0.25 -19.81 -17.16
N GLY A 202 0.58 -18.54 -17.26
CA GLY A 202 -0.09 -17.50 -18.03
C GLY A 202 0.54 -16.16 -17.72
N TYR A 203 0.09 -15.11 -18.40
CA TYR A 203 0.63 -13.77 -18.24
C TYR A 203 -0.43 -12.68 -18.13
N GLY A 204 0.02 -11.49 -17.73
CA GLY A 204 -0.85 -10.34 -17.51
C GLY A 204 -0.11 -9.01 -17.52
N ILE A 205 -0.81 -7.93 -17.18
CA ILE A 205 -0.24 -6.59 -17.00
C ILE A 205 -0.63 -6.03 -15.63
N CYS A 206 0.36 -5.57 -14.87
CA CYS A 206 0.14 -4.62 -13.79
C CYS A 206 0.25 -3.20 -14.37
N SER A 207 -0.72 -2.33 -14.10
CA SER A 207 -0.72 -0.96 -14.60
C SER A 207 -1.39 0.00 -13.62
N ASN A 208 -0.82 1.19 -13.48
CA ASN A 208 -1.43 2.28 -12.72
C ASN A 208 -2.39 3.14 -13.56
N ALA A 209 -2.26 3.09 -14.88
CA ALA A 209 -2.98 3.99 -15.80
C ALA A 209 -4.14 3.31 -16.55
N MET A 210 -4.17 1.96 -16.59
CA MET A 210 -5.18 1.20 -17.35
C MET A 210 -6.62 1.50 -16.92
N ALA A 211 -6.86 1.84 -15.65
CA ALA A 211 -8.19 2.17 -15.15
C ALA A 211 -8.60 3.63 -15.40
N ILE A 212 -7.69 4.50 -15.86
CA ILE A 212 -7.89 5.96 -15.90
C ILE A 212 -7.71 6.48 -17.34
N PRO A 213 -8.77 6.53 -18.16
CA PRO A 213 -8.69 6.88 -19.58
C PRO A 213 -8.20 8.30 -19.89
N THR A 214 -8.25 9.20 -18.90
CA THR A 214 -7.91 10.62 -19.06
C THR A 214 -6.42 10.91 -18.88
N THR A 215 -5.61 9.95 -18.42
CA THR A 215 -4.16 10.16 -18.27
C THR A 215 -3.43 9.99 -19.60
N SER A 216 -2.36 10.75 -19.79
CA SER A 216 -1.54 10.67 -21.01
C SER A 216 -0.82 9.32 -21.18
N ASP A 217 -0.65 8.58 -20.08
CA ASP A 217 -0.03 7.26 -20.03
C ASP A 217 -1.04 6.10 -19.98
N HIS A 218 -2.33 6.38 -20.27
CA HIS A 218 -3.38 5.37 -20.32
C HIS A 218 -3.09 4.28 -21.38
N ILE A 219 -3.10 3.03 -20.94
CA ILE A 219 -3.06 1.84 -21.81
C ILE A 219 -4.41 1.13 -21.79
N SER A 220 -4.96 0.86 -22.97
CA SER A 220 -6.32 0.35 -23.14
C SER A 220 -6.32 -1.18 -23.21
N LEU A 221 -7.02 -1.84 -22.30
CA LEU A 221 -7.19 -3.30 -22.34
C LEU A 221 -7.81 -3.82 -23.66
N PRO A 222 -8.85 -3.19 -24.26
CA PRO A 222 -9.32 -3.56 -25.59
C PRO A 222 -8.23 -3.61 -26.66
N ILE A 223 -7.47 -2.52 -26.85
CA ILE A 223 -6.35 -2.43 -27.79
C ILE A 223 -5.30 -3.51 -27.49
N ILE A 224 -4.95 -3.72 -26.22
CA ILE A 224 -4.01 -4.78 -25.82
C ILE A 224 -4.50 -6.16 -26.28
N LEU A 225 -5.80 -6.46 -26.13
CA LEU A 225 -6.36 -7.75 -26.55
C LEU A 225 -6.41 -7.93 -28.08
N GLU A 226 -6.52 -6.83 -28.83
CA GLU A 226 -6.42 -6.84 -30.30
C GLU A 226 -4.99 -7.17 -30.77
N LYS A 227 -3.97 -6.84 -29.98
CA LYS A 227 -2.57 -7.21 -30.24
C LYS A 227 -2.25 -8.67 -29.97
N ILE A 228 -3.14 -9.41 -29.29
CA ILE A 228 -2.92 -10.83 -28.99
C ILE A 228 -3.70 -11.67 -30.00
N PRO A 229 -3.02 -12.58 -30.75
CA PRO A 229 -3.70 -13.54 -31.62
C PRO A 229 -4.77 -14.33 -30.86
N GLU A 230 -5.92 -14.56 -31.49
CA GLU A 230 -7.05 -15.24 -30.85
C GLU A 230 -6.67 -16.62 -30.29
N SER A 231 -5.82 -17.36 -31.01
CA SER A 231 -5.30 -18.67 -30.59
C SER A 231 -4.47 -18.62 -29.30
N ARG A 232 -3.91 -17.46 -28.94
CA ARG A 232 -3.06 -17.25 -27.75
C ARG A 232 -3.74 -16.45 -26.63
N ARG A 233 -4.91 -15.86 -26.88
CA ARG A 233 -5.63 -15.01 -25.91
C ARG A 233 -6.04 -15.72 -24.61
N HIS A 234 -6.02 -17.06 -24.59
CA HIS A 234 -6.22 -17.85 -23.37
C HIS A 234 -5.03 -17.75 -22.39
N ASN A 235 -3.83 -17.40 -22.86
CA ASN A 235 -2.64 -17.22 -22.04
C ASN A 235 -2.58 -15.84 -21.35
N PHE A 236 -3.33 -14.84 -21.83
CA PHE A 236 -3.53 -13.57 -21.14
C PHE A 236 -4.62 -13.71 -20.08
N VAL A 237 -4.21 -13.93 -18.84
CA VAL A 237 -5.10 -14.42 -17.76
C VAL A 237 -5.55 -13.34 -16.79
N ALA A 238 -4.79 -12.26 -16.64
CA ALA A 238 -5.06 -11.30 -15.57
C ALA A 238 -4.54 -9.88 -15.85
N ILE A 239 -5.15 -8.91 -15.16
CA ILE A 239 -4.60 -7.57 -14.98
C ILE A 239 -4.51 -7.23 -13.49
N GLN A 240 -3.60 -6.35 -13.12
CA GLN A 240 -3.51 -5.80 -11.77
C GLN A 240 -3.55 -4.28 -11.83
N VAL A 241 -4.50 -3.65 -11.12
CA VAL A 241 -4.66 -2.20 -11.09
C VAL A 241 -4.88 -1.69 -9.67
N PRO A 242 -4.72 -0.39 -9.39
CA PRO A 242 -5.05 0.20 -8.11
C PRO A 242 -6.55 0.17 -7.86
N PHE A 243 -6.96 -0.16 -6.64
CA PHE A 243 -8.34 0.01 -6.22
C PHE A 243 -8.44 0.20 -4.70
N ASN A 244 -9.08 1.29 -4.29
CA ASN A 244 -9.39 1.59 -2.89
C ASN A 244 -10.49 2.66 -2.83
N ILE A 245 -10.75 3.20 -1.64
CA ILE A 245 -11.80 4.21 -1.44
C ILE A 245 -11.56 5.54 -2.18
N PHE A 246 -10.32 5.84 -2.60
CA PHE A 246 -9.97 7.02 -3.41
C PHE A 246 -9.79 6.69 -4.89
N GLU A 247 -9.04 5.62 -5.20
CA GLU A 247 -8.76 5.16 -6.56
C GLU A 247 -9.89 4.20 -6.98
N ARG A 248 -11.00 4.75 -7.51
CA ARG A 248 -12.23 4.00 -7.81
C ARG A 248 -12.49 3.78 -9.30
N ASP A 249 -11.63 4.28 -10.17
CA ASP A 249 -11.86 4.35 -11.63
C ASP A 249 -12.13 2.98 -12.26
N VAL A 250 -11.55 1.90 -11.72
CA VAL A 250 -11.72 0.54 -12.24
C VAL A 250 -13.18 0.04 -12.26
N ILE A 251 -14.04 0.57 -11.39
CA ILE A 251 -15.49 0.25 -11.32
C ILE A 251 -16.38 1.38 -11.85
N GLN A 252 -15.78 2.49 -12.30
CA GLN A 252 -16.53 3.58 -12.92
C GLN A 252 -16.65 3.31 -14.41
N GLY A 253 -17.81 3.63 -15.00
CA GLY A 253 -18.02 3.49 -16.44
C GLY A 253 -17.04 4.38 -17.20
N ILE A 254 -16.42 3.85 -18.25
CA ILE A 254 -15.58 4.66 -19.14
C ILE A 254 -16.54 5.52 -19.97
N SER A 255 -16.35 6.83 -20.01
CA SER A 255 -17.33 7.77 -20.63
C SER A 255 -17.69 7.48 -22.09
N SER A 256 -16.91 6.66 -22.80
CA SER A 256 -17.14 6.21 -24.17
C SER A 256 -17.70 4.78 -24.30
N GLN A 257 -17.75 3.98 -23.24
CA GLN A 257 -18.19 2.58 -23.25
C GLN A 257 -19.06 2.32 -22.01
N ASN A 258 -20.27 1.77 -22.17
CA ASN A 258 -21.23 1.51 -21.08
C ASN A 258 -20.78 0.45 -20.04
N TYR A 259 -19.48 0.18 -19.95
CA TYR A 259 -18.89 -0.73 -18.98
C TYR A 259 -17.63 -0.13 -18.35
N SER A 260 -17.39 -0.49 -17.10
CA SER A 260 -16.15 -0.26 -16.37
C SER A 260 -15.05 -1.25 -16.80
N LEU A 261 -13.79 -0.97 -16.43
CA LEU A 261 -12.69 -1.90 -16.66
C LEU A 261 -12.96 -3.26 -15.98
N ALA A 262 -13.53 -3.26 -14.77
CA ALA A 262 -13.90 -4.48 -14.05
C ALA A 262 -14.94 -5.33 -14.81
N GLU A 263 -15.97 -4.70 -15.36
CA GLU A 263 -16.99 -5.39 -16.16
C GLU A 263 -16.41 -5.92 -17.47
N TYR A 264 -15.57 -5.13 -18.15
CA TYR A 264 -14.90 -5.58 -19.38
C TYR A 264 -13.97 -6.78 -19.12
N SER A 265 -13.15 -6.73 -18.07
CA SER A 265 -12.28 -7.83 -17.68
C SER A 265 -13.09 -9.10 -17.38
N LYS A 266 -14.21 -8.96 -16.67
CA LYS A 266 -15.12 -10.08 -16.39
C LYS A 266 -15.71 -10.68 -17.66
N GLN A 267 -16.15 -9.86 -18.62
CA GLN A 267 -16.70 -10.33 -19.90
C GLN A 267 -15.67 -11.10 -20.76
N LYS A 268 -14.38 -10.85 -20.56
CA LYS A 268 -13.28 -11.47 -21.30
C LYS A 268 -12.57 -12.59 -20.53
N ASP A 269 -13.12 -13.02 -19.40
CA ASP A 269 -12.52 -13.99 -18.48
C ASP A 269 -11.08 -13.63 -18.05
N ILE A 270 -10.81 -12.33 -17.91
CA ILE A 270 -9.54 -11.80 -17.42
C ILE A 270 -9.70 -11.50 -15.94
N PHE A 271 -8.87 -12.11 -15.11
CA PHE A 271 -8.95 -11.91 -13.67
C PHE A 271 -8.43 -10.51 -13.28
N LEU A 272 -9.21 -9.78 -12.51
CA LEU A 272 -8.85 -8.45 -12.02
C LEU A 272 -8.25 -8.58 -10.61
N PHE A 273 -6.94 -8.40 -10.51
CA PHE A 273 -6.26 -8.17 -9.23
C PHE A 273 -6.27 -6.69 -8.89
N THR A 274 -6.40 -6.39 -7.60
CA THR A 274 -6.30 -5.01 -7.11
C THR A 274 -5.11 -4.87 -6.18
N ASN A 275 -4.33 -3.80 -6.35
CA ASN A 275 -3.27 -3.42 -5.41
C ASN A 275 -3.64 -2.13 -4.66
N ARG A 276 -2.76 -1.73 -3.73
CA ARG A 276 -2.96 -0.51 -2.93
C ARG A 276 -4.29 -0.44 -2.13
N PRO A 277 -4.78 -1.54 -1.51
CA PRO A 277 -6.05 -1.48 -0.79
C PRO A 277 -6.00 -0.56 0.45
N LEU A 278 -4.80 -0.38 1.03
CA LEU A 278 -4.58 0.34 2.29
C LEU A 278 -3.71 1.59 2.15
N ASN A 279 -3.34 1.99 0.92
CA ASN A 279 -2.62 3.23 0.64
C ASN A 279 -3.12 3.79 -0.69
N ALA A 280 -3.61 5.01 -0.71
CA ALA A 280 -4.02 5.67 -1.94
C ALA A 280 -2.94 6.63 -2.47
N ILE A 281 -2.91 6.85 -3.78
CA ILE A 281 -2.22 8.00 -4.36
C ILE A 281 -3.28 9.03 -4.76
N THR A 282 -3.27 10.19 -4.12
CA THR A 282 -4.26 11.25 -4.38
C THR A 282 -3.63 12.63 -4.17
N GLY A 283 -3.95 13.58 -5.06
CA GLY A 283 -3.37 14.93 -5.03
C GLY A 283 -1.84 14.95 -5.10
N GLY A 284 -1.22 13.99 -5.78
CA GLY A 284 0.25 13.86 -5.86
C GLY A 284 0.93 13.33 -4.60
N THR A 285 0.18 12.88 -3.59
CA THR A 285 0.72 12.37 -2.32
C THR A 285 0.23 10.95 -2.03
N ILE A 286 1.03 10.21 -1.23
CA ILE A 286 0.61 8.90 -0.71
C ILE A 286 -0.19 9.13 0.57
N ARG A 287 -1.44 8.63 0.58
CA ARG A 287 -2.35 8.70 1.72
C ARG A 287 -2.59 7.31 2.30
N PRO A 288 -2.08 6.99 3.51
CA PRO A 288 -2.42 5.75 4.20
C PRO A 288 -3.92 5.70 4.48
N LEU A 289 -4.53 4.55 4.22
CA LEU A 289 -5.95 4.26 4.50
C LEU A 289 -6.10 3.36 5.71
N VAL A 290 -5.15 3.51 6.64
CA VAL A 290 -5.10 2.79 7.91
C VAL A 290 -5.02 3.80 9.03
N ASN A 291 -5.72 3.52 10.13
CA ASN A 291 -5.50 4.25 11.36
C ASN A 291 -4.14 3.81 11.91
N LYS A 292 -3.27 4.77 12.23
CA LYS A 292 -2.12 4.47 13.08
C LYS A 292 -2.68 4.14 14.46
N SER A 293 -2.55 2.88 14.87
CA SER A 293 -2.71 2.53 16.28
C SER A 293 -1.63 3.31 17.03
N VAL A 294 -2.03 4.16 17.97
CA VAL A 294 -1.11 4.59 19.01
C VAL A 294 -0.97 3.39 19.94
N ASP A 295 0.24 3.10 20.44
CA ASP A 295 0.59 1.87 21.19
C ASP A 295 -0.58 1.28 22.00
N MET A 296 -1.00 0.08 21.60
CA MET A 296 -2.12 -0.65 22.20
C MET A 296 -1.72 -1.39 23.49
N ASP A 297 -0.43 -1.44 23.80
CA ASP A 297 0.12 -2.15 24.96
C ASP A 297 -0.28 -1.51 26.29
N ALA A 298 -0.63 -0.22 26.29
CA ALA A 298 -1.14 0.43 27.48
C ALA A 298 -2.56 -0.03 27.82
N SER A 299 -2.80 -0.36 29.10
CA SER A 299 -4.13 -0.72 29.59
C SER A 299 -5.09 0.49 29.56
N PHE A 300 -6.40 0.25 29.56
CA PHE A 300 -7.38 1.35 29.65
C PHE A 300 -7.16 2.20 30.91
N GLU A 301 -6.78 1.56 32.01
CA GLU A 301 -6.48 2.21 33.28
C GLU A 301 -5.23 3.09 33.18
N GLU A 302 -4.17 2.62 32.53
CA GLU A 302 -2.97 3.41 32.26
C GLU A 302 -3.26 4.61 31.36
N VAL A 303 -4.05 4.43 30.30
CA VAL A 303 -4.45 5.51 29.41
C VAL A 303 -5.31 6.54 30.15
N SER A 304 -6.25 6.10 30.98
CA SER A 304 -7.13 6.95 31.77
C SER A 304 -6.36 7.75 32.83
N ASN A 305 -5.48 7.10 33.59
CA ASN A 305 -4.64 7.75 34.60
C ASN A 305 -3.68 8.76 33.95
N ASN A 306 -3.09 8.40 32.81
CA ASN A 306 -2.25 9.33 32.05
C ASN A 306 -3.04 10.54 31.56
N LEU A 307 -4.27 10.36 31.10
CA LEU A 307 -5.12 11.46 30.65
C LEU A 307 -5.52 12.37 31.82
N ALA A 308 -5.94 11.79 32.95
CA ALA A 308 -6.29 12.51 34.18
C ALA A 308 -5.10 13.35 34.71
N ASN A 309 -3.92 12.76 34.83
CA ASN A 309 -2.70 13.46 35.26
C ASN A 309 -2.34 14.63 34.34
N LYS A 310 -2.62 14.52 33.04
CA LYS A 310 -2.33 15.59 32.07
C LYS A 310 -3.36 16.70 32.13
N PHE A 311 -4.64 16.39 32.37
CA PHE A 311 -5.66 17.41 32.64
C PHE A 311 -5.35 18.18 33.91
N GLN A 312 -4.95 17.49 34.98
CA GLN A 312 -4.56 18.13 36.23
C GLN A 312 -3.40 19.11 36.00
N LYS A 313 -2.32 18.66 35.36
CA LYS A 313 -1.18 19.54 35.04
C LYS A 313 -1.57 20.73 34.16
N LEU A 314 -2.45 20.52 33.18
CA LEU A 314 -2.92 21.61 32.32
C LEU A 314 -3.71 22.64 33.14
N GLY A 315 -4.60 22.19 34.02
CA GLY A 315 -5.36 23.07 34.92
C GLY A 315 -4.47 23.80 35.93
N GLU A 316 -3.43 23.15 36.45
CA GLU A 316 -2.42 23.80 37.33
C GLU A 316 -1.74 24.98 36.62
N PHE A 317 -1.33 24.82 35.35
CA PHE A 317 -0.77 25.94 34.58
C PHE A 317 -1.78 27.06 34.33
N GLU A 318 -3.05 26.73 34.07
CA GLU A 318 -4.13 27.71 33.84
C GLU A 318 -4.43 28.54 35.10
N ILE A 319 -4.35 27.92 36.29
CA ILE A 319 -4.43 28.61 37.58
C ILE A 319 -3.18 29.46 37.81
N GLU A 320 -1.99 28.89 37.61
CA GLU A 320 -0.70 29.56 37.76
C GLU A 320 -0.63 30.84 36.91
N LEU A 321 -1.19 30.80 35.69
CA LEU A 321 -1.24 31.96 34.81
C LEU A 321 -1.94 33.16 35.47
N ASN A 322 -3.02 32.91 36.19
CA ASN A 322 -3.80 33.96 36.85
C ASN A 322 -3.20 34.38 38.19
N GLU A 323 -2.62 33.45 38.95
CA GLU A 323 -2.06 33.72 40.28
C GLU A 323 -0.68 34.38 40.24
N LEU A 324 0.23 33.88 39.40
CA LEU A 324 1.61 34.36 39.34
C LEU A 324 1.78 35.56 38.41
N PHE A 325 0.84 35.78 37.49
CA PHE A 325 0.90 36.86 36.52
C PHE A 325 -0.38 37.71 36.49
N PRO A 326 -0.78 38.32 37.63
CA PRO A 326 -2.03 39.08 37.76
C PRO A 326 -2.07 40.36 36.91
N TYR A 327 -0.93 40.76 36.34
CA TYR A 327 -0.79 41.90 35.44
C TYR A 327 -1.15 41.57 33.99
N ILE A 328 -1.40 40.30 33.65
CA ILE A 328 -1.86 39.91 32.31
C ILE A 328 -3.33 40.32 32.17
N ASP A 329 -3.69 40.87 31.00
CA ASP A 329 -5.09 41.20 30.71
C ASP A 329 -5.98 39.96 30.92
N PHE A 330 -7.02 40.12 31.73
CA PHE A 330 -8.02 39.08 31.98
C PHE A 330 -8.59 38.50 30.69
N LYS A 331 -8.76 39.32 29.65
CA LYS A 331 -9.24 38.88 28.33
C LYS A 331 -8.27 37.91 27.64
N LEU A 332 -6.99 37.97 28.00
CA LEU A 332 -5.95 37.09 27.48
C LEU A 332 -5.80 35.84 28.35
N SER A 333 -5.79 35.98 29.68
CA SER A 333 -5.68 34.83 30.59
C SER A 333 -6.92 33.94 30.56
N SER A 334 -8.12 34.50 30.37
CA SER A 334 -9.39 33.74 30.27
C SER A 334 -9.48 32.82 29.05
N LYS A 335 -8.53 32.91 28.10
CA LYS A 335 -8.45 32.01 26.93
C LYS A 335 -7.77 30.68 27.24
N PHE A 336 -7.12 30.57 28.40
CA PHE A 336 -6.44 29.37 28.87
C PHE A 336 -7.37 28.61 29.83
N ILE A 337 -8.39 27.96 29.28
CA ILE A 337 -9.38 27.13 29.99
C ILE A 337 -9.59 25.77 29.31
N TRP A 338 -8.54 25.29 28.64
CA TRP A 338 -8.57 24.08 27.83
C TRP A 338 -8.66 22.82 28.68
N ALA A 339 -8.14 22.82 29.91
CA ALA A 339 -8.30 21.69 30.83
C ALA A 339 -9.79 21.44 31.11
N GLN A 340 -10.54 22.50 31.41
CA GLN A 340 -11.98 22.42 31.64
C GLN A 340 -12.74 22.02 30.37
N ILE A 341 -12.53 22.75 29.26
CA ILE A 341 -13.25 22.50 28.00
C ILE A 341 -13.09 21.04 27.56
N LEU A 342 -11.86 20.53 27.57
CA LEU A 342 -11.57 19.18 27.08
C LEU A 342 -12.05 18.10 28.07
N SER A 343 -12.05 18.37 29.38
CA SER A 343 -12.59 17.46 30.40
C SER A 343 -14.11 17.35 30.32
N GLU A 344 -14.84 18.47 30.23
CA GLU A 344 -16.30 18.49 30.11
C GLU A 344 -16.79 17.80 28.83
N ASN A 345 -16.01 17.89 27.76
CA ASN A 345 -16.32 17.25 26.48
C ASN A 345 -15.74 15.84 26.34
N LEU A 346 -15.08 15.29 27.37
CA LEU A 346 -14.37 14.01 27.29
C LEU A 346 -15.26 12.87 26.83
N ASN A 347 -16.46 12.72 27.41
CA ASN A 347 -17.41 11.67 27.04
C ASN A 347 -17.87 11.76 25.59
N LYS A 348 -18.02 12.97 25.04
CA LYS A 348 -18.44 13.17 23.65
C LYS A 348 -17.26 12.91 22.69
N LEU A 349 -16.07 13.33 23.08
CA LEU A 349 -14.85 13.17 22.30
C LEU A 349 -14.31 11.73 22.36
N SER A 350 -14.58 10.95 23.41
CA SER A 350 -14.14 9.55 23.46
C SER A 350 -14.94 8.63 22.53
N GLN A 351 -16.17 9.02 22.16
CA GLN A 351 -17.06 8.20 21.32
C GLN A 351 -16.62 8.05 19.87
N ASN A 352 -15.83 8.99 19.34
CA ASN A 352 -15.43 8.96 17.95
C ASN A 352 -14.00 9.47 17.76
N TYR A 353 -13.08 8.52 17.65
CA TYR A 353 -11.68 8.75 17.35
C TYR A 353 -11.42 9.81 16.26
N PHE A 354 -12.12 9.72 15.12
CA PHE A 354 -11.87 10.57 13.97
C PHE A 354 -12.33 12.01 14.21
N ALA A 355 -13.55 12.16 14.74
CA ALA A 355 -14.09 13.48 15.06
C ALA A 355 -13.19 14.18 16.10
N THR A 356 -12.71 13.42 17.07
CA THR A 356 -11.86 13.92 18.15
C THR A 356 -10.48 14.28 17.67
N LYS A 357 -9.81 13.40 16.93
CA LYS A 357 -8.53 13.74 16.30
C LYS A 357 -8.65 14.99 15.42
N TYR A 358 -9.70 15.07 14.61
CA TYR A 358 -9.93 16.23 13.75
C TYR A 358 -10.16 17.51 14.55
N TYR A 359 -11.04 17.49 15.55
CA TYR A 359 -11.31 18.62 16.44
C TYR A 359 -10.03 19.11 17.13
N LEU A 360 -9.26 18.18 17.68
CA LEU A 360 -8.00 18.47 18.36
C LEU A 360 -6.95 19.07 17.40
N GLU A 361 -6.79 18.52 16.20
CA GLU A 361 -5.79 18.97 15.22
C GLU A 361 -6.19 20.28 14.51
N LYS A 362 -7.48 20.50 14.26
CA LYS A 362 -7.96 21.60 13.40
C LYS A 362 -8.59 22.76 14.14
N GLN A 363 -9.00 22.60 15.39
CA GLN A 363 -9.60 23.67 16.19
C GLN A 363 -8.76 23.95 17.42
N VAL A 364 -8.62 22.97 18.32
CA VAL A 364 -7.94 23.14 19.61
C VAL A 364 -6.47 23.51 19.45
N LYS A 365 -5.73 22.78 18.59
CA LYS A 365 -4.30 23.02 18.40
C LYS A 365 -4.03 24.44 17.85
N PRO A 366 -4.68 24.91 16.77
CA PRO A 366 -4.56 26.29 16.30
C PRO A 366 -4.92 27.33 17.35
N ASP A 367 -6.04 27.17 18.06
CA ASP A 367 -6.47 28.16 19.05
C ASP A 367 -5.47 28.33 20.18
N ILE A 368 -4.89 27.23 20.68
CA ILE A 368 -3.82 27.30 21.68
C ILE A 368 -2.56 27.98 21.12
N ILE A 369 -2.19 27.76 19.84
CA ILE A 369 -1.05 28.46 19.22
C ILE A 369 -1.31 29.96 19.24
N ASN A 370 -2.49 30.38 18.75
CA ASN A 370 -2.87 31.79 18.69
C ASN A 370 -2.87 32.45 20.08
N CYS A 371 -3.29 31.72 21.12
CA CYS A 371 -3.25 32.22 22.50
C CYS A 371 -1.81 32.40 23.02
N LEU A 372 -0.91 31.44 22.76
CA LEU A 372 0.50 31.53 23.14
C LEU A 372 1.26 32.60 22.36
N GLU A 373 0.92 32.83 21.09
CA GLU A 373 1.44 33.93 20.28
C GLU A 373 0.97 35.28 20.85
N SER A 374 -0.31 35.40 21.21
CA SER A 374 -0.85 36.60 21.87
C SER A 374 -0.14 36.90 23.20
N LEU A 375 0.23 35.86 23.95
CA LEU A 375 0.98 35.98 25.21
C LEU A 375 2.44 36.38 24.98
N SER A 376 3.06 35.82 23.94
CA SER A 376 4.40 36.22 23.49
C SER A 376 4.44 37.68 23.01
N ASP A 377 3.38 38.16 22.37
CA ASP A 377 3.29 39.55 21.93
C ASP A 377 3.01 40.50 23.09
N TYR A 378 2.22 40.07 24.08
CA TYR A 378 2.05 40.79 25.35
C TYR A 378 3.39 41.01 26.07
N LEU A 379 4.25 39.98 26.10
CA LEU A 379 5.60 40.05 26.64
C LEU A 379 6.50 41.09 25.96
N LYS A 380 6.37 41.24 24.63
CA LYS A 380 7.17 42.18 23.84
C LYS A 380 6.67 43.62 23.95
N SER A 381 5.36 43.81 24.03
CA SER A 381 4.71 45.12 23.97
C SER A 381 4.66 45.84 25.32
N ASN A 382 4.73 45.13 26.44
CA ASN A 382 4.62 45.71 27.79
C ASN A 382 5.96 45.82 28.53
N ILE A 383 6.09 46.89 29.31
CA ILE A 383 7.26 47.14 30.16
C ILE A 383 7.12 46.29 31.44
N LEU A 384 7.60 45.05 31.37
CA LEU A 384 7.73 44.14 32.51
C LEU A 384 9.18 44.12 33.00
N ASN A 385 9.40 43.90 34.30
CA ASN A 385 10.74 43.68 34.85
C ASN A 385 11.34 42.35 34.30
N GLU A 386 12.67 42.22 34.29
CA GLU A 386 13.32 41.04 33.69
C GLU A 386 12.90 39.71 34.35
N SER A 387 12.68 39.70 35.65
CA SER A 387 12.23 38.49 36.37
C SER A 387 10.84 38.04 35.90
N ALA A 388 9.90 38.96 35.76
CA ALA A 388 8.55 38.70 35.27
C ALA A 388 8.55 38.24 33.80
N LYS A 389 9.42 38.82 32.96
CA LYS A 389 9.60 38.37 31.58
C LYS A 389 10.13 36.94 31.50
N ASN A 390 11.17 36.63 32.28
CA ASN A 390 11.78 35.30 32.30
C ASN A 390 10.79 34.24 32.82
N ASN A 391 10.04 34.54 33.88
CA ASN A 391 9.06 33.61 34.45
C ASN A 391 7.91 33.32 33.48
N LEU A 392 7.38 34.34 32.80
CA LEU A 392 6.28 34.15 31.84
C LEU A 392 6.75 33.45 30.55
N GLN A 393 8.00 33.70 30.12
CA GLN A 393 8.60 32.97 28.98
C GLN A 393 8.83 31.49 29.31
N ASP A 394 9.26 31.18 30.53
CA ASP A 394 9.38 29.81 31.03
C ASP A 394 8.01 29.12 31.11
N TRP A 395 6.98 29.81 31.61
CA TRP A 395 5.60 29.32 31.62
C TRP A 395 5.10 29.00 30.20
N ILE A 396 5.30 29.90 29.22
CA ILE A 396 4.92 29.68 27.80
C ILE A 396 5.58 28.41 27.26
N THR A 397 6.86 28.22 27.57
CA THR A 397 7.64 27.07 27.11
C THR A 397 7.12 25.77 27.73
N LYS A 398 6.84 25.78 29.04
CA LYS A 398 6.29 24.64 29.78
C LYS A 398 4.87 24.28 29.32
N TYR A 399 3.99 25.27 29.14
CA TYR A 399 2.63 25.06 28.64
C TYR A 399 2.64 24.50 27.21
N HIS A 400 3.48 25.06 26.34
CA HIS A 400 3.67 24.54 24.99
C HIS A 400 4.19 23.09 25.00
N ALA A 401 5.12 22.76 25.90
CA ALA A 401 5.63 21.41 26.06
C ALA A 401 4.54 20.42 26.52
N VAL A 402 3.69 20.77 27.49
CA VAL A 402 2.58 19.89 27.92
C VAL A 402 1.60 19.61 26.78
N LYS A 403 1.33 20.63 25.96
CA LYS A 403 0.52 20.52 24.74
C LYS A 403 1.17 19.65 23.67
N SER A 404 2.44 19.91 23.35
CA SER A 404 3.15 19.24 22.25
C SER A 404 3.55 17.81 22.59
N SER A 405 3.78 17.52 23.87
CA SER A 405 4.36 16.25 24.26
C SER A 405 3.31 15.13 24.31
N PHE A 406 2.12 15.28 24.91
CA PHE A 406 1.39 14.06 25.25
C PHE A 406 -0.13 14.14 25.51
N LEU A 407 -0.75 15.33 25.56
CA LEU A 407 -2.21 15.43 25.81
C LEU A 407 -3.01 14.90 24.61
N PHE A 408 -2.74 15.42 23.40
CA PHE A 408 -3.45 14.97 22.20
C PHE A 408 -3.24 13.48 21.92
N ILE A 409 -2.03 12.97 22.16
CA ILE A 409 -1.70 11.55 21.97
C ILE A 409 -2.51 10.69 22.95
N SER A 410 -2.57 11.04 24.24
CA SER A 410 -3.35 10.25 25.20
C SER A 410 -4.85 10.41 25.07
N PHE A 411 -5.33 11.55 24.59
CA PHE A 411 -6.74 11.71 24.25
C PHE A 411 -7.12 10.85 23.05
N ILE A 412 -6.26 10.83 22.03
CA ILE A 412 -6.37 9.96 20.86
C ILE A 412 -6.32 8.49 21.29
N GLN A 413 -5.42 8.08 22.19
CA GLN A 413 -5.38 6.73 22.78
C GLN A 413 -6.67 6.40 23.54
N TYR A 414 -7.18 7.32 24.35
CA TYR A 414 -8.41 7.13 25.12
C TYR A 414 -9.62 6.94 24.20
N SER A 415 -9.72 7.69 23.10
CA SER A 415 -10.79 7.54 22.11
C SER A 415 -10.65 6.31 21.19
N GLN A 416 -9.53 5.57 21.27
CA GLN A 416 -9.32 4.32 20.53
C GLN A 416 -9.66 3.07 21.35
N LYS A 417 -9.72 3.16 22.68
CA LYS A 417 -10.10 2.07 23.60
C LYS A 417 -11.60 2.16 23.90
#